data_AF-A0A6P2G260-F1
#
_entry.id   AF-A0A6P2G260-F1
#
_cell.length_a   1.000
_cell.length_b   1.000
_cell.length_c   1.000
_cell.angle_alpha   90.00
_cell.angle_beta   90.00
_cell.angle_gamma   90.00
#
_symmetry.space_group_name_H-M   'P 1'
#
loop_
_entity.id
_entity.type
_entity.pdbx_description
1 polymer ?
#
loop_
_entity_poly.entity_id
_entity_poly.type
_entity_poly.pdbx_seq_one_letter_code
_entity_poly.pdbx_strand_id
1 'polypeptide(L)'
;MNLQSMLPETETLPKRKRRHEEVTMAEFLDACKAAGEKAIPADDSIYRYAERAGIPDDFLEIAWLEFRERHLDNPAKKYRDWRAAFRNSVRDGWFRLWRFADGQCVLTVQGEQAARVHGKAVQQQPGKFDPVAYVNRNRKPSRHSGFDQIDYREGINEDGSF
;
A
#
# COMPACT_ATOMS: atom_id res chain seq x y z
N MET A 1 -60.43 -35.96 6.23
CA MET A 1 -59.99 -34.60 6.61
C MET A 1 -58.47 -34.59 6.52
N ASN A 2 -57.93 -33.84 5.55
CA ASN A 2 -56.50 -33.76 5.23
C ASN A 2 -55.78 -32.78 6.16
N LEU A 3 -54.64 -33.17 6.70
CA LEU A 3 -53.69 -32.26 7.36
C LEU A 3 -52.30 -32.46 6.74
N GLN A 4 -52.12 -31.84 5.57
CA GLN A 4 -50.83 -31.46 5.03
C GLN A 4 -50.57 -30.01 5.47
N SER A 5 -49.30 -29.66 5.76
CA SER A 5 -48.72 -28.30 5.86
C SER A 5 -48.32 -27.82 7.27
N MET A 6 -47.19 -28.33 7.75
CA MET A 6 -46.28 -27.57 8.61
C MET A 6 -44.84 -27.85 8.19
N LEU A 7 -44.38 -27.10 7.19
CA LEU A 7 -42.95 -26.86 6.96
C LEU A 7 -42.79 -25.32 6.91
N PRO A 8 -41.92 -24.73 7.75
CA PRO A 8 -41.65 -23.30 7.66
C PRO A 8 -40.93 -23.00 6.35
N GLU A 9 -41.35 -21.93 5.68
CA GLU A 9 -40.72 -21.40 4.49
C GLU A 9 -39.25 -21.11 4.80
N THR A 10 -38.35 -21.78 4.07
CA THR A 10 -36.93 -21.56 4.19
C THR A 10 -36.61 -20.15 3.72
N GLU A 11 -36.33 -19.28 4.70
CA GLU A 11 -35.77 -17.94 4.50
C GLU A 11 -34.62 -18.00 3.49
N THR A 12 -34.75 -17.19 2.44
CA THR A 12 -33.79 -17.13 1.35
C THR A 12 -32.49 -16.51 1.86
N LEU A 13 -31.51 -17.36 2.16
CA LEU A 13 -30.16 -16.94 2.54
C LEU A 13 -29.57 -15.99 1.47
N PRO A 14 -28.94 -14.87 1.87
CA PRO A 14 -28.44 -13.87 0.93
C PRO A 14 -27.37 -14.49 0.01
N LYS A 15 -27.52 -14.28 -1.31
CA LYS A 15 -26.59 -14.74 -2.35
C LYS A 15 -25.16 -14.32 -2.02
N ARG A 16 -24.30 -15.32 -1.79
CA ARG A 16 -22.84 -15.18 -1.63
C ARG A 16 -22.29 -14.27 -2.74
N LYS A 17 -21.65 -13.15 -2.37
CA LYS A 17 -21.03 -12.20 -3.31
C LYS A 17 -20.17 -12.97 -4.31
N ARG A 18 -20.36 -12.70 -5.61
CA ARG A 18 -19.65 -13.37 -6.71
C ARG A 18 -18.14 -13.33 -6.43
N ARG A 19 -17.50 -14.50 -6.50
CA ARG A 19 -16.05 -14.63 -6.37
C ARG A 19 -15.44 -13.80 -7.50
N HIS A 20 -14.67 -12.76 -7.16
CA HIS A 20 -14.03 -11.91 -8.16
C HIS A 20 -13.15 -12.79 -9.06
N GLU A 21 -13.45 -12.80 -10.35
CA GLU A 21 -12.68 -13.55 -11.36
C GLU A 21 -11.29 -12.93 -11.50
N GLU A 22 -10.30 -13.74 -11.86
CA GLU A 22 -8.95 -13.24 -12.12
C GLU A 22 -8.92 -12.51 -13.45
N VAL A 23 -8.52 -11.24 -13.43
CA VAL A 23 -8.50 -10.36 -14.60
C VAL A 23 -7.06 -9.99 -14.95
N THR A 24 -6.82 -9.68 -16.22
CA THR A 24 -5.55 -9.12 -16.70
C THR A 24 -5.40 -7.66 -16.25
N MET A 25 -4.19 -7.11 -16.38
CA MET A 25 -3.95 -5.69 -16.08
C MET A 25 -4.77 -4.77 -17.00
N ALA A 26 -4.86 -5.12 -18.28
CA ALA A 26 -5.63 -4.34 -19.26
C ALA A 26 -7.12 -4.27 -18.88
N GLU A 27 -7.74 -5.41 -18.59
CA GLU A 27 -9.15 -5.48 -18.16
C GLU A 27 -9.40 -4.69 -16.86
N PHE A 28 -8.45 -4.74 -15.91
CA PHE A 28 -8.54 -3.97 -14.67
C PHE A 28 -8.50 -2.45 -14.93
N LEU A 29 -7.60 -1.98 -15.80
CA LEU A 29 -7.49 -0.56 -16.15
C LEU A 29 -8.73 -0.08 -16.90
N ASP A 30 -9.26 -0.89 -17.81
CA ASP A 30 -10.51 -0.60 -18.54
C ASP A 30 -11.71 -0.51 -17.59
N ALA A 31 -11.80 -1.42 -16.61
CA ALA A 31 -12.84 -1.38 -15.58
C ALA A 31 -12.73 -0.12 -14.72
N CYS A 32 -11.51 0.26 -14.29
CA CYS A 32 -11.28 1.51 -13.55
C CYS A 32 -11.69 2.73 -14.36
N LYS A 33 -11.31 2.78 -15.65
CA LYS A 33 -11.67 3.86 -16.57
C LYS A 33 -13.19 3.95 -16.77
N ALA A 34 -13.87 2.83 -16.97
CA ALA A 34 -15.32 2.77 -17.11
C ALA A 34 -16.05 3.23 -15.84
N ALA A 35 -15.49 2.95 -14.66
CA ALA A 35 -16.01 3.41 -13.38
C ALA A 35 -15.64 4.86 -13.03
N GLY A 36 -14.79 5.53 -13.82
CA GLY A 36 -14.24 6.85 -13.50
C GLY A 36 -13.31 6.86 -12.28
N GLU A 37 -12.77 5.70 -11.91
CA GLU A 37 -11.92 5.51 -10.75
C GLU A 37 -10.43 5.50 -11.16
N LYS A 38 -9.57 6.05 -10.31
CA LYS A 38 -8.12 5.88 -10.49
C LYS A 38 -7.73 4.43 -10.20
N ALA A 39 -6.78 3.90 -10.97
CA ALA A 39 -6.27 2.55 -10.76
C ALA A 39 -5.74 2.35 -9.32
N ILE A 40 -5.03 3.36 -8.80
CA ILE A 40 -4.70 3.50 -7.37
C ILE A 40 -5.42 4.77 -6.85
N PRO A 41 -6.45 4.61 -6.00
CA PRO A 41 -7.15 5.73 -5.37
C PRO A 41 -6.24 6.50 -4.41
N ALA A 42 -6.53 7.79 -4.22
CA ALA A 42 -5.74 8.65 -3.33
C ALA A 42 -5.80 8.25 -1.85
N ASP A 43 -6.83 7.49 -1.45
CA ASP A 43 -7.01 6.96 -0.11
C ASP A 43 -6.46 5.52 0.06
N ASP A 44 -5.79 4.96 -0.97
CA ASP A 44 -5.22 3.63 -0.87
C ASP A 44 -4.17 3.56 0.26
N SER A 45 -4.25 2.48 1.04
CA SER A 45 -3.34 2.19 2.16
C SER A 45 -1.84 2.20 1.80
N ILE A 46 -1.49 2.09 0.51
CA ILE A 46 -0.11 2.16 0.05
C ILE A 46 0.56 3.51 0.35
N TYR A 47 -0.18 4.61 0.28
CA TYR A 47 0.35 5.95 0.58
C TYR A 47 0.67 6.09 2.07
N ARG A 48 -0.20 5.55 2.95
CA ARG A 48 0.09 5.50 4.40
C ARG A 48 1.30 4.62 4.72
N TYR A 49 1.52 3.55 3.96
CA TYR A 49 2.71 2.73 4.09
C TYR A 49 3.96 3.49 3.63
N ALA A 50 3.91 4.12 2.45
CA ALA A 50 5.01 4.89 1.89
C ALA A 50 5.43 6.03 2.84
N GLU A 51 4.47 6.78 3.38
CA GLU A 51 4.69 7.81 4.40
C GLU A 51 5.45 7.26 5.62
N ARG A 52 4.96 6.17 6.21
CA ARG A 52 5.60 5.54 7.38
C ARG A 52 6.98 4.95 7.09
N ALA A 53 7.20 4.48 5.87
CA ALA A 53 8.46 3.92 5.43
C ALA A 53 9.46 5.00 4.97
N GLY A 54 9.04 6.26 4.83
CA GLY A 54 9.88 7.34 4.30
C GLY A 54 10.11 7.25 2.79
N ILE A 55 9.19 6.62 2.04
CA ILE A 55 9.24 6.51 0.58
C ILE A 55 8.49 7.72 -0.02
N PRO A 56 9.13 8.54 -0.87
CA PRO A 56 8.46 9.64 -1.55
C PRO A 56 7.34 9.18 -2.50
N ASP A 57 6.27 9.95 -2.59
CA ASP A 57 5.14 9.66 -3.49
C ASP A 57 5.59 9.57 -4.96
N ASP A 58 6.56 10.39 -5.38
CA ASP A 58 7.14 10.34 -6.73
C ASP A 58 7.77 8.97 -7.03
N PHE A 59 8.41 8.34 -6.04
CA PHE A 59 9.03 7.01 -6.20
C PHE A 59 7.97 5.93 -6.28
N LEU A 60 6.88 6.10 -5.53
CA LEU A 60 5.73 5.21 -5.61
C LEU A 60 5.02 5.33 -6.97
N GLU A 61 4.95 6.53 -7.53
CA GLU A 61 4.41 6.72 -8.87
C GLU A 61 5.27 6.04 -9.94
N ILE A 62 6.61 6.14 -9.84
CA ILE A 62 7.53 5.39 -10.71
C ILE A 62 7.27 3.88 -10.57
N ALA A 63 7.12 3.37 -9.34
CA ALA A 63 6.81 1.97 -9.11
C ALA A 63 5.49 1.54 -9.75
N TRP A 64 4.47 2.40 -9.69
CA TRP A 64 3.19 2.11 -10.32
C TRP A 64 3.29 2.03 -11.84
N LEU A 65 4.06 2.94 -12.46
CA LEU A 65 4.26 2.95 -13.92
C LEU A 65 5.01 1.71 -14.39
N GLU A 66 6.09 1.33 -13.70
CA GLU A 66 6.86 0.10 -13.96
C GLU A 66 5.99 -1.16 -13.77
N PHE A 67 5.22 -1.19 -12.67
CA PHE A 67 4.30 -2.28 -12.40
C PHE A 67 3.23 -2.43 -13.48
N ARG A 68 2.69 -1.32 -13.95
CA ARG A 68 1.69 -1.29 -15.00
C ARG A 68 2.27 -1.78 -16.32
N GLU A 69 3.39 -1.23 -16.77
CA GLU A 69 4.03 -1.59 -18.05
C GLU A 69 4.40 -3.08 -18.08
N ARG A 70 5.09 -3.57 -17.05
CA ARG A 70 5.48 -4.98 -16.97
C ARG A 70 4.32 -5.97 -17.05
N HIS A 71 3.15 -5.60 -16.52
CA HIS A 71 1.97 -6.48 -16.55
C HIS A 71 1.08 -6.26 -17.77
N LEU A 72 1.20 -5.13 -18.47
CA LEU A 72 0.64 -4.97 -19.81
C LEU A 72 1.42 -5.79 -20.84
N ASP A 73 2.74 -5.87 -20.70
CA ASP A 73 3.61 -6.69 -21.55
C ASP A 73 3.45 -8.21 -21.30
N ASN A 74 2.83 -8.59 -20.18
CA ASN A 74 2.56 -9.99 -19.83
C ASN A 74 1.05 -10.26 -19.69
N PRO A 75 0.32 -10.37 -20.82
CA PRO A 75 -1.14 -10.55 -20.80
C PRO A 75 -1.58 -11.91 -20.24
N ALA A 76 -0.66 -12.88 -20.10
CA ALA A 76 -0.95 -14.15 -19.46
C ALA A 76 -1.14 -14.03 -17.94
N LYS A 77 -0.58 -12.98 -17.32
CA LYS A 77 -0.65 -12.80 -15.87
C LYS A 77 -2.00 -12.20 -15.48
N LYS A 78 -2.68 -12.87 -14.55
CA LYS A 78 -3.96 -12.43 -14.00
C LYS A 78 -3.88 -12.38 -12.48
N TYR A 79 -4.61 -11.44 -11.89
CA TYR A 79 -4.83 -11.39 -10.45
C TYR A 79 -6.29 -11.09 -10.16
N ARG A 80 -6.72 -11.53 -8.98
CA ARG A 80 -8.02 -11.18 -8.42
C ARG A 80 -8.07 -9.73 -7.93
N ASP A 81 -6.96 -9.22 -7.41
CA ASP A 81 -6.83 -7.87 -6.85
C ASP A 81 -5.48 -7.29 -7.25
N TRP A 82 -5.49 -6.46 -8.30
CA TRP A 82 -4.31 -5.78 -8.82
C TRP A 82 -3.76 -4.74 -7.85
N ARG A 83 -4.61 -4.09 -7.04
CA ARG A 83 -4.15 -3.13 -6.03
C ARG A 83 -3.38 -3.85 -4.93
N ALA A 84 -3.85 -5.02 -4.49
CA ALA A 84 -3.12 -5.85 -3.53
C ALA A 84 -1.79 -6.35 -4.09
N ALA A 85 -1.77 -6.79 -5.36
CA ALA A 85 -0.54 -7.21 -6.02
C ALA A 85 0.49 -6.07 -6.09
N PHE A 86 0.05 -4.84 -6.40
CA PHE A 86 0.90 -3.65 -6.37
C PHE A 86 1.39 -3.31 -4.95
N ARG A 87 0.51 -3.33 -3.95
CA ARG A 87 0.90 -3.10 -2.55
C ARG A 87 1.98 -4.06 -2.09
N ASN A 88 1.85 -5.34 -2.44
CA ASN A 88 2.84 -6.35 -2.09
C ASN A 88 4.17 -6.12 -2.82
N SER A 89 4.14 -5.79 -4.12
CA SER A 89 5.37 -5.54 -4.88
C SER A 89 6.18 -4.35 -4.33
N VAL A 90 5.49 -3.31 -3.84
CA VAL A 90 6.13 -2.17 -3.17
C VAL A 90 6.71 -2.55 -1.81
N ARG A 91 5.95 -3.29 -0.98
CA ARG A 91 6.41 -3.72 0.35
C ARG A 91 7.61 -4.65 0.29
N ASP A 92 7.61 -5.56 -0.68
CA ASP A 92 8.67 -6.55 -0.88
C ASP A 92 9.87 -5.96 -1.66
N GLY A 93 9.78 -4.70 -2.11
CA GLY A 93 10.82 -4.04 -2.88
C GLY A 93 11.13 -4.76 -4.20
N TRP A 94 10.11 -5.33 -4.85
CA TRP A 94 10.26 -6.27 -5.96
C TRP A 94 11.10 -5.71 -7.12
N PHE A 95 10.89 -4.44 -7.46
CA PHE A 95 11.62 -3.74 -8.52
C PHE A 95 12.94 -3.11 -8.08
N ARG A 96 13.23 -3.10 -6.77
CA ARG A 96 14.45 -2.51 -6.18
C ARG A 96 14.73 -1.08 -6.67
N LEU A 97 13.70 -0.24 -6.76
CA LEU A 97 13.79 1.11 -7.34
C LEU A 97 14.44 2.13 -6.40
N TRP A 98 14.42 1.88 -5.09
CA TRP A 98 15.02 2.76 -4.10
C TRP A 98 15.78 1.98 -3.04
N ARG A 99 16.63 2.71 -2.33
CA ARG A 99 17.34 2.27 -1.14
C ARG A 99 17.36 3.40 -0.11
N PHE A 100 17.58 3.05 1.15
CA PHE A 100 17.83 4.04 2.19
C PHE A 100 19.34 4.26 2.34
N ALA A 101 19.77 5.52 2.29
CA ALA A 101 21.14 5.96 2.51
C ALA A 101 21.10 7.23 3.37
N ASP A 102 21.88 7.27 4.46
CA ASP A 102 21.96 8.43 5.35
C ASP A 102 20.60 8.92 5.87
N GLY A 103 19.68 7.99 6.13
CA GLY A 103 18.31 8.30 6.58
C GLY A 103 17.40 8.86 5.49
N GLN A 104 17.86 8.90 4.23
CA GLN A 104 17.09 9.37 3.08
C GLN A 104 16.77 8.21 2.13
N CYS A 105 15.58 8.26 1.54
CA CYS A 105 15.21 7.34 0.47
C CYS A 105 15.72 7.90 -0.86
N VAL A 106 16.65 7.18 -1.49
CA VAL A 106 17.28 7.56 -2.76
C VAL A 106 17.01 6.51 -3.84
N LEU A 107 16.91 6.92 -5.10
CA LEU A 107 16.74 5.98 -6.20
C LEU A 107 18.00 5.12 -6.35
N THR A 108 17.79 3.87 -6.75
CA THR A 108 18.84 3.00 -7.28
C THR A 108 19.04 3.30 -8.76
N VAL A 109 20.06 2.69 -9.37
CA VAL A 109 20.24 2.74 -10.83
C VAL A 109 18.98 2.28 -11.56
N GLN A 110 18.32 1.22 -11.07
CA GLN A 110 17.05 0.74 -11.62
C GLN A 110 15.94 1.79 -11.50
N GLY A 111 15.83 2.43 -10.33
CA GLY A 111 14.87 3.51 -10.10
C GLY A 111 15.06 4.70 -11.01
N GLU A 112 16.31 5.12 -11.25
CA GLU A 112 16.58 6.21 -12.16
C GLU A 112 16.32 5.85 -13.63
N GLN A 113 16.60 4.61 -14.04
CA GLN A 113 16.26 4.13 -15.38
C GLN A 113 14.75 4.17 -15.61
N ALA A 114 13.97 3.62 -14.66
CA ALA A 114 12.52 3.66 -14.66
C ALA A 114 11.98 5.10 -14.72
N ALA A 115 12.52 6.00 -13.90
CA ALA A 115 12.14 7.41 -13.91
C ALA A 115 12.35 8.06 -15.28
N ARG A 116 13.49 7.79 -15.94
CA ARG A 116 13.81 8.32 -17.27
C ARG A 116 12.88 7.76 -18.35
N VAL A 117 12.64 6.44 -18.34
CA VAL A 117 11.72 5.77 -19.30
C VAL A 117 10.32 6.37 -19.19
N HIS A 118 9.86 6.64 -17.98
CA HIS A 118 8.53 7.18 -17.73
C HIS A 118 8.44 8.71 -17.78
N GLY A 119 9.52 9.42 -18.12
CA GLY A 119 9.54 10.88 -18.19
C GLY A 119 9.33 11.58 -16.84
N LYS A 120 9.62 10.89 -15.72
CA LYS A 120 9.56 11.45 -14.38
C LYS A 120 10.87 12.19 -14.08
N ALA A 121 10.81 13.52 -14.13
CA ALA A 121 11.91 14.38 -13.69
C ALA A 121 12.03 14.29 -12.17
N VAL A 122 12.81 13.33 -11.68
CA VAL A 122 13.10 13.23 -10.25
C VAL A 122 14.19 14.22 -9.92
N GLN A 123 13.80 15.38 -9.38
CA GLN A 123 14.72 16.17 -8.59
C GLN A 123 15.02 15.33 -7.34
N GLN A 124 16.19 14.68 -7.29
CA GLN A 124 16.73 14.20 -6.02
C GLN A 124 16.98 15.44 -5.17
N GLN A 125 15.96 15.94 -4.48
CA GLN A 125 16.16 16.98 -3.49
C GLN A 125 17.00 16.32 -2.38
N PRO A 126 18.18 16.86 -2.03
CA PRO A 126 18.89 16.47 -0.82
C PRO A 126 18.05 16.96 0.37
N GLY A 127 16.96 16.26 0.66
CA GLY A 127 15.96 16.67 1.63
C GLY A 127 16.47 16.38 3.02
N LYS A 128 17.00 17.39 3.72
CA LYS A 128 17.10 17.39 5.19
C LYS A 128 15.78 16.87 5.77
N PHE A 129 15.74 15.60 6.12
CA PHE A 129 14.66 15.05 6.91
C PHE A 129 14.85 15.63 8.31
N ASP A 130 14.07 16.64 8.64
CA ASP A 130 13.96 17.14 10.00
C ASP A 130 12.81 16.38 10.67
N PRO A 131 13.10 15.32 11.44
CA PRO A 131 12.08 14.53 12.12
C PRO A 131 11.23 15.38 13.08
N VAL A 132 11.74 16.52 13.55
CA VAL A 132 11.08 17.41 14.50
C VAL A 132 9.99 18.26 13.82
N ALA A 133 10.20 18.68 12.57
CA ALA A 133 9.23 19.45 11.79
C ALA A 133 8.03 18.59 11.32
N TYR A 134 8.20 17.27 11.25
CA TYR A 134 7.13 16.35 10.82
C TYR A 134 6.14 16.06 11.96
N VAL A 135 6.63 15.85 13.19
CA VAL A 135 5.80 15.60 14.38
C VAL A 135 4.96 16.83 14.78
N ASN A 136 5.48 18.04 14.55
CA ASN A 136 4.83 19.27 15.00
C ASN A 136 3.66 19.77 14.12
N ARG A 137 3.54 19.36 12.85
CA ARG A 137 2.54 19.94 11.92
C ARG A 137 1.14 19.33 12.01
N ASN A 138 0.99 18.12 12.56
CA ASN A 138 -0.31 17.40 12.58
C ASN A 138 -0.84 17.03 13.99
N ARG A 139 -0.36 17.68 15.05
CA ARG A 139 -0.92 17.46 16.40
C ARG A 139 -2.24 18.24 16.56
N LYS A 140 -3.37 17.64 16.18
CA LYS A 140 -4.65 18.03 16.82
C LYS A 140 -4.55 17.68 18.31
N PRO A 141 -4.93 18.56 19.25
CA PRO A 141 -4.93 18.22 20.66
C PRO A 141 -6.05 17.21 20.93
N SER A 142 -5.71 15.93 21.05
CA SER A 142 -6.65 14.90 21.46
C SER A 142 -6.69 14.81 23.00
N ARG A 143 -7.88 15.01 23.58
CA ARG A 143 -8.19 14.84 25.00
C ARG A 143 -8.41 13.34 25.31
N HIS A 144 -7.53 12.74 26.12
CA HIS A 144 -7.61 11.42 26.81
C HIS A 144 -7.88 10.19 25.91
N SER A 145 -7.25 9.01 26.09
CA SER A 145 -7.07 8.14 27.25
C SER A 145 -5.97 7.12 26.85
N GLY A 146 -4.90 6.92 27.62
CA GLY A 146 -4.86 5.79 28.56
C GLY A 146 -4.75 4.43 27.84
N PHE A 147 -3.58 4.09 27.27
CA PHE A 147 -3.17 2.71 26.97
C PHE A 147 -1.65 2.63 26.75
N ASP A 148 -0.98 1.81 27.55
CA ASP A 148 0.41 1.32 27.52
C ASP A 148 1.59 2.31 27.58
N GLN A 149 1.98 2.62 28.82
CA GLN A 149 3.38 2.75 29.19
C GLN A 149 3.93 1.34 29.44
N ILE A 150 4.73 0.82 28.50
CA ILE A 150 5.68 -0.25 28.80
C ILE A 150 7.06 0.27 28.39
N ASP A 151 7.83 0.65 29.41
CA ASP A 151 9.18 1.18 29.27
C ASP A 151 10.18 0.00 29.26
N TYR A 152 10.48 -0.53 28.07
CA TYR A 152 11.52 -1.55 27.89
C TYR A 152 12.86 -0.89 27.58
N ARG A 153 13.55 -0.29 28.57
CA ARG A 153 15.02 -0.08 28.60
C ARG A 153 15.52 0.74 29.81
N GLU A 154 15.29 0.27 31.03
CA GLU A 154 16.27 0.41 32.11
C GLU A 154 16.24 -0.87 32.93
N GLY A 155 17.39 -1.52 33.10
CA GLY A 155 17.44 -2.81 33.77
C GLY A 155 18.77 -3.54 33.61
N ILE A 156 19.88 -2.87 33.90
CA ILE A 156 21.05 -3.53 34.51
C ILE A 156 21.46 -2.63 35.66
N ASN A 157 21.30 -3.10 36.89
CA ASN A 157 21.95 -2.47 38.05
C ASN A 157 23.47 -2.77 37.97
N GLU A 158 24.31 -1.84 38.41
CA GLU A 158 25.78 -1.90 38.26
C GLU A 158 26.45 -3.12 38.94
N ASP A 159 25.72 -3.93 39.70
CA ASP A 159 26.19 -5.15 40.34
C ASP A 159 25.81 -6.46 39.61
N GLY A 160 25.08 -6.38 38.49
CA GLY A 160 24.88 -7.51 37.58
C GLY A 160 23.89 -8.59 38.04
N SER A 161 22.90 -8.24 38.86
CA SER A 161 21.77 -9.14 39.18
C SER A 161 20.45 -8.67 38.55
N PHE A 162 19.59 -9.64 38.22
CA PHE A 162 18.30 -9.44 37.52
C PHE A 162 17.22 -8.84 38.42
#